data_AF-A0A098VZA8-F1
#
_entry.id   AF-A0A098VZA8-F1
#
_cell.length_a   1.000
_cell.length_b   1.000
_cell.length_c   1.000
_cell.angle_alpha   90.00
_cell.angle_beta   90.00
_cell.angle_gamma   90.00
#
_symmetry.space_group_name_H-M   'P 1'
#
loop_
_entity.id
_entity.type
_entity.pdbx_description
1 polymer ?
#
loop_
_entity_poly.entity_id
_entity_poly.type
_entity_poly.pdbx_seq_one_letter_code
_entity_poly.pdbx_strand_id
1 'polypeptide(L)' 'MSRFASPPHILDLDHLTVSGDVTFGSGVVLKGTVIIVANHGCHIDIPSGSILHDNVISGNLRIMDH' A
#
# COMPACT_ATOMS: atom_id res chain seq x y z
N MET A 1 -11.12 0.36 -12.86
CA MET A 1 -10.67 0.14 -11.46
C MET A 1 -9.42 0.97 -11.26
N SER A 2 -9.40 1.85 -10.25
CA SER A 2 -8.20 2.61 -9.89
C SER A 2 -7.48 1.87 -8.78
N ARG A 3 -6.15 1.76 -8.88
CA ARG A 3 -5.30 1.21 -7.81
C ARG A 3 -5.16 2.18 -6.64
N PHE A 4 -5.59 3.43 -6.81
CA PHE A 4 -5.62 4.46 -5.78
C PHE A 4 -7.02 5.07 -5.70
N ALA A 5 -7.65 4.96 -4.53
CA ALA A 5 -8.93 5.63 -4.26
C ALA A 5 -8.75 7.15 -4.12
N SER A 6 -7.61 7.60 -3.59
CA SER A 6 -7.17 9.01 -3.59
C SER A 6 -5.65 9.08 -3.73
N PRO A 7 -5.07 10.22 -4.15
CA PRO A 7 -3.63 10.43 -4.07
C PRO A 7 -3.13 10.20 -2.64
N PRO A 8 -2.06 9.41 -2.42
CA PRO A 8 -1.46 9.26 -1.10
C PRO A 8 -0.63 10.50 -0.71
N HIS A 9 -0.49 10.72 0.58
CA HIS A 9 0.41 11.74 1.12
C HIS A 9 1.84 11.20 1.15
N ILE A 10 2.74 11.82 0.40
CA ILE A 10 4.13 11.37 0.21
C ILE A 10 5.17 12.43 0.60
N LEU A 11 4.78 13.43 1.41
CA LEU A 11 5.64 14.57 1.75
C LEU A 11 6.95 14.15 2.42
N ASP A 12 6.92 13.10 3.25
CA ASP A 12 8.07 12.58 3.99
C ASP A 12 8.59 11.27 3.39
N LEU A 13 8.36 11.00 2.11
CA LEU A 13 8.72 9.73 1.45
C LEU A 13 10.10 9.82 0.77
N ASP A 14 10.98 8.87 1.10
CA ASP A 14 12.30 8.75 0.48
C ASP A 14 12.30 7.76 -0.69
N HIS A 15 11.69 6.58 -0.49
CA HIS A 15 11.68 5.52 -1.50
C HIS A 15 10.38 4.73 -1.43
N LEU A 16 9.73 4.55 -2.59
CA LEU A 16 8.54 3.71 -2.73
C LEU A 16 8.77 2.68 -3.83
N THR A 17 8.68 1.40 -3.48
CA THR A 17 8.63 0.29 -4.43
C THR A 17 7.31 -0.44 -4.29
N VAL A 18 6.57 -0.61 -5.39
CA VAL A 18 5.34 -1.39 -5.44
C VAL A 18 5.45 -2.42 -6.54
N SER A 19 5.25 -3.70 -6.22
CA SER A 19 5.27 -4.82 -7.16
C SER A 19 4.03 -5.70 -6.97
N GLY A 20 3.46 -6.16 -8.08
CA GLY A 20 2.27 -7.03 -8.09
C GLY A 20 0.94 -6.27 -8.08
N ASP A 21 -0.09 -6.91 -7.54
CA ASP A 21 -1.45 -6.35 -7.45
C ASP A 21 -1.72 -5.76 -6.07
N VAL A 22 -1.68 -4.42 -6.00
CA VAL A 22 -1.78 -3.64 -4.77
C VAL A 22 -2.73 -2.47 -4.99
N THR A 23 -3.67 -2.31 -4.07
CA THR A 23 -4.68 -1.24 -4.04
C THR A 23 -4.50 -0.38 -2.80
N PHE A 24 -4.75 0.91 -2.95
CA PHE A 24 -4.63 1.91 -1.90
C PHE A 24 -5.98 2.58 -1.67
N GLY A 25 -6.44 2.52 -0.42
CA GLY A 25 -7.59 3.26 0.07
C GLY A 25 -7.37 4.76 0.08
N SER A 26 -8.37 5.51 0.55
CA SER A 26 -8.31 6.96 0.60
C SER A 26 -7.51 7.46 1.81
N GLY A 27 -6.73 8.52 1.66
CA GLY A 27 -6.00 9.15 2.77
C GLY A 27 -4.80 8.34 3.29
N VAL A 28 -4.19 7.51 2.44
CA VAL A 28 -2.96 6.78 2.79
C VAL A 28 -1.79 7.75 2.91
N VAL A 29 -0.93 7.56 3.91
CA VAL A 29 0.29 8.34 4.14
C VAL A 29 1.50 7.42 4.03
N LEU A 30 2.48 7.80 3.21
CA LEU A 30 3.72 7.06 3.00
C LEU A 30 4.90 7.93 3.45
N LYS A 31 5.79 7.35 4.27
CA LYS A 31 6.95 8.01 4.86
C LYS A 31 8.18 7.12 4.82
N GLY A 32 9.36 7.72 4.70
CA GLY A 32 10.64 7.02 4.70
C GLY A 32 10.76 6.04 3.53
N THR A 33 11.16 4.79 3.82
CA THR A 33 11.27 3.73 2.81
C THR A 33 10.09 2.76 2.90
N VAL A 34 9.23 2.76 1.88
CA VAL A 34 8.08 1.85 1.79
C VAL A 34 8.26 0.87 0.63
N ILE A 35 8.26 -0.43 0.92
CA ILE A 35 8.37 -1.48 -0.08
C ILE A 35 7.16 -2.39 0.03
N ILE A 36 6.40 -2.56 -1.06
CA ILE A 36 5.20 -3.38 -1.10
C ILE A 36 5.33 -4.41 -2.23
N VAL A 37 5.24 -5.68 -1.88
CA VAL A 37 5.37 -6.79 -2.83
C VAL A 37 4.19 -7.74 -2.66
N ALA A 38 3.28 -7.71 -3.64
CA ALA A 38 2.22 -8.69 -3.81
C ALA A 38 2.72 -9.83 -4.70
N ASN A 39 2.75 -11.05 -4.15
CA ASN A 39 3.15 -12.25 -4.90
C ASN A 39 2.14 -12.61 -5.99
N HIS A 40 2.57 -13.45 -6.94
CA HIS A 40 1.72 -13.90 -8.04
C HIS A 40 0.44 -14.59 -7.53
N GLY A 41 -0.73 -14.09 -7.94
CA GLY A 41 -2.03 -14.58 -7.46
C GLY A 41 -2.47 -14.03 -6.10
N CYS A 42 -1.70 -13.12 -5.52
CA CYS A 42 -2.02 -12.39 -4.30
C CYS A 42 -2.47 -10.97 -4.62
N HIS A 43 -3.39 -10.46 -3.81
CA HIS A 43 -3.83 -9.07 -3.84
C HIS A 43 -3.57 -8.47 -2.45
N ILE A 44 -3.07 -7.24 -2.40
CA ILE A 44 -2.85 -6.50 -1.15
C ILE A 44 -3.70 -5.24 -1.19
N ASP A 45 -4.69 -5.18 -0.30
CA ASP A 45 -5.45 -3.97 -0.03
C ASP A 45 -4.81 -3.19 1.12
N ILE A 46 -4.40 -1.96 0.85
CA ILE A 46 -3.99 -0.99 1.87
C ILE A 46 -5.23 -0.20 2.30
N PRO A 47 -5.70 -0.34 3.56
CA PRO A 47 -6.92 0.32 4.02
C PRO A 47 -6.83 1.85 3.96
N SER A 48 -7.98 2.49 3.84
CA SER A 48 -8.11 3.95 3.95
C SER A 48 -7.55 4.46 5.29
N GLY A 49 -6.82 5.58 5.26
CA GLY A 49 -6.18 6.18 6.44
C GLY A 49 -4.91 5.47 6.93
N SER A 50 -4.41 4.46 6.21
CA SER A 50 -3.19 3.75 6.60
C SER A 50 -1.97 4.66 6.55
N ILE A 51 -1.10 4.56 7.56
CA ILE A 51 0.18 5.27 7.62
C ILE A 51 1.30 4.22 7.54
N LEU A 52 2.09 4.27 6.47
CA LEU A 52 3.24 3.40 6.24
C LEU A 52 4.52 4.21 6.41
N HIS A 53 5.36 3.82 7.36
CA HIS A 53 6.63 4.46 7.68
C HIS A 53 7.72 3.41 7.86
N ASP A 54 8.73 3.42 6.99
CA ASP A 54 9.83 2.44 6.99
C ASP A 54 9.33 0.98 6.98
N ASN A 55 8.21 0.75 6.29
CA ASN A 55 7.55 -0.55 6.25
C ASN A 55 7.92 -1.34 4.99
N VAL A 56 8.24 -2.62 5.20
CA VAL A 56 8.30 -3.62 4.14
C VAL A 56 7.08 -4.54 4.27
N ILE A 57 6.17 -4.45 3.31
CA ILE A 57 4.97 -5.27 3.21
C ILE A 57 5.20 -6.31 2.12
N SER A 58 5.14 -7.59 2.51
CA SER A 58 5.26 -8.71 1.58
C SER A 58 4.29 -9.81 1.98
N GLY A 59 3.57 -10.38 1.02
CA GLY A 59 2.73 -11.56 1.25
C GLY A 59 1.38 -11.54 0.53
N ASN A 60 0.41 -12.25 1.14
CA ASN A 60 -0.96 -12.41 0.68
C ASN A 60 -1.88 -11.87 1.78
N LEU A 61 -2.02 -10.53 1.84
CA LEU A 61 -2.81 -9.86 2.86
C LEU A 61 -4.25 -9.71 2.35
N ARG A 62 -5.09 -10.73 2.58
CA ARG A 62 -6.54 -10.63 2.33
C ARG A 62 -7.23 -10.12 3.58
N ILE A 63 -7.71 -8.89 3.57
CA ILE A 63 -8.65 -8.38 4.58
C ILE A 63 -10.05 -8.64 4.03
N MET A 64 -10.87 -9.40 4.76
CA MET A 64 -12.28 -9.64 4.44
C MET A 64 -13.12 -8.80 5.40
N ASP A 65 -13.93 -7.87 4.87
CA ASP A 65 -14.94 -7.14 5.66
C ASP A 65 -15.96 -8.13 6.25
N HIS A 66 -16.39 -7.91 7.50
CA HIS A 66 -17.54 -8.60 8.12
C HIS A 66 -18.74 -7.67 8.24
#